data_AF-A0A1V4UWS9-F1
#
_entry.id   AF-A0A1V4UWS9-F1
#
_cell.length_a   1.000
_cell.length_b   1.000
_cell.length_c   1.000
_cell.angle_alpha   90.00
_cell.angle_beta   90.00
_cell.angle_gamma   90.00
#
_symmetry.space_group_name_H-M   'P 1'
#
loop_
_entity.id
_entity.type
_entity.pdbx_description
1 polymer ?
#
loop_
_entity_poly.entity_id
_entity_poly.type
_entity_poly.pdbx_seq_one_letter_code
_entity_poly.pdbx_strand_id
1 'polypeptide(L)'
;MAKKDIIDVLNSMGITEDRIVSAALDLYFPHPGVETREQAEAKFRSEMDLALSDPNLALLIYAGVLLEAEGAKCNLPNLEQSDYENDLTCLIADEVLGLAIAKYVGGYKGLFDYVRYDKAKPGILSTLGPFMDDVVAGLIGGISANMYTRAVSD
;
A
#
# COMPACT_ATOMS: atom_id res chain seq x y z
N MET A 1 1.54 -0.83 -28.25
CA MET A 1 0.63 -1.42 -27.25
C MET A 1 0.33 -0.35 -26.23
N ALA A 2 -0.93 -0.19 -25.80
CA ALA A 2 -1.23 0.69 -24.69
C ALA A 2 -0.49 0.16 -23.45
N LYS A 3 0.33 1.01 -22.83
CA LYS A 3 1.01 0.69 -21.57
C LYS A 3 -0.09 0.59 -20.51
N LYS A 4 -0.33 -0.60 -19.97
CA LYS A 4 -1.26 -0.79 -18.85
C LYS A 4 -0.57 -0.22 -17.61
N ASP A 5 -1.05 0.92 -17.13
CA ASP A 5 -0.53 1.55 -15.91
C ASP A 5 -1.11 0.87 -14.67
N ILE A 6 -0.32 0.74 -13.61
CA ILE A 6 -0.79 0.15 -12.36
C ILE A 6 -1.83 1.04 -11.68
N ILE A 7 -1.72 2.37 -11.84
CA ILE A 7 -2.69 3.33 -11.32
C ILE A 7 -4.07 3.10 -11.97
N ASP A 8 -4.12 2.87 -13.29
CA ASP A 8 -5.37 2.56 -13.98
C ASP A 8 -6.02 1.27 -13.46
N VAL A 9 -5.19 0.26 -13.13
CA VAL A 9 -5.68 -1.00 -12.54
C VAL A 9 -6.28 -0.76 -11.17
N LEU A 10 -5.56 -0.08 -10.27
CA LEU A 10 -6.04 0.24 -8.93
C LEU A 10 -7.33 1.08 -8.97
N ASN A 11 -7.38 2.08 -9.86
CA ASN A 11 -8.56 2.90 -10.09
C ASN A 11 -9.77 2.07 -10.53
N SER A 12 -9.58 1.07 -11.40
CA SER A 12 -10.67 0.17 -11.83
C SER A 12 -11.24 -0.69 -10.69
N MET A 13 -10.49 -0.83 -9.59
CA MET A 13 -10.90 -1.52 -8.35
C MET A 13 -11.44 -0.55 -7.28
N GLY A 14 -11.55 0.74 -7.59
CA GLY A 14 -11.99 1.77 -6.64
C GLY A 14 -10.89 2.18 -5.64
N ILE A 15 -9.65 1.79 -5.87
CA ILE A 15 -8.46 2.17 -5.09
C ILE A 15 -7.84 3.40 -5.77
N THR A 16 -8.40 4.57 -5.51
CA THR A 16 -7.92 5.82 -6.11
C THR A 16 -6.76 6.41 -5.34
N GLU A 17 -5.91 7.18 -6.03
CA GLU A 17 -4.81 7.92 -5.41
C GLU A 17 -5.28 8.76 -4.21
N ASP A 18 -6.39 9.46 -4.34
CA ASP A 18 -6.94 10.27 -3.24
C ASP A 18 -7.32 9.43 -2.01
N ARG A 19 -7.81 8.20 -2.20
CA ARG A 19 -8.12 7.29 -1.09
C ARG A 19 -6.86 6.76 -0.42
N ILE A 20 -5.81 6.47 -1.21
CA ILE A 20 -4.49 6.08 -0.70
C ILE A 20 -3.88 7.21 0.12
N VAL A 21 -3.84 8.42 -0.46
CA VAL A 21 -3.30 9.62 0.18
C VAL A 21 -4.08 9.97 1.45
N SER A 22 -5.42 9.92 1.41
CA SER A 22 -6.23 10.16 2.60
C SER A 22 -5.90 9.17 3.72
N ALA A 23 -5.82 7.87 3.42
CA ALA A 23 -5.49 6.85 4.41
C ALA A 23 -4.08 7.04 4.99
N ALA A 24 -3.10 7.45 4.17
CA ALA A 24 -1.76 7.80 4.64
C ALA A 24 -1.80 8.98 5.63
N LEU A 25 -2.51 10.04 5.26
CA LEU A 25 -2.58 11.27 6.06
C LEU A 25 -3.45 11.13 7.31
N ASP A 26 -4.23 10.07 7.48
CA ASP A 26 -4.95 9.80 8.73
C ASP A 26 -3.98 9.49 9.89
N LEU A 27 -2.79 8.96 9.58
CA LEU A 27 -1.73 8.70 10.56
C LEU A 27 -0.58 9.71 10.47
N TYR A 28 -0.73 10.78 9.71
CA TYR A 28 0.26 11.85 9.63
C TYR A 28 0.48 12.53 10.99
N PHE A 29 1.72 12.93 11.24
CA PHE A 29 2.08 13.82 12.33
C PHE A 29 3.08 14.88 11.83
N PRO A 30 3.03 16.13 12.33
CA PRO A 30 3.96 17.18 11.94
C PRO A 30 5.43 16.80 12.13
N HIS A 31 6.23 17.03 11.10
CA HIS A 31 7.67 16.76 11.07
C HIS A 31 8.38 17.87 10.27
N PRO A 32 9.65 18.21 10.55
CA PRO A 32 10.39 19.19 9.76
C PRO A 32 10.32 18.91 8.25
N GLY A 33 9.99 19.93 7.46
CA GLY A 33 9.77 19.86 6.01
C GLY A 33 8.37 19.43 5.58
N VAL A 34 7.56 18.89 6.50
CA VAL A 34 6.15 18.54 6.33
C VAL A 34 5.38 18.91 7.61
N GLU A 35 5.44 20.19 8.00
CA GLU A 35 4.83 20.66 9.25
C GLU A 35 3.31 20.78 9.19
N THR A 36 2.78 20.99 7.98
CA THR A 36 1.35 21.08 7.70
C THR A 36 0.84 19.85 6.94
N ARG A 37 -0.46 19.56 7.08
CA ARG A 37 -1.08 18.46 6.36
C ARG A 37 -0.96 18.65 4.85
N GLU A 38 -1.06 19.89 4.38
CA GLU A 38 -0.95 20.27 2.98
C GLU A 38 0.46 20.02 2.43
N GLN A 39 1.51 20.36 3.19
CA GLN A 39 2.90 20.03 2.82
C GLN A 39 3.12 18.51 2.80
N ALA A 40 2.61 17.79 3.80
CA ALA A 40 2.70 16.33 3.86
C ALA A 40 1.99 15.68 2.67
N GLU A 41 0.78 16.14 2.32
CA GLU A 41 0.04 15.66 1.16
C GLU A 41 0.84 15.85 -0.14
N ALA A 42 1.32 17.06 -0.38
CA ALA A 42 2.07 17.38 -1.59
C ALA A 42 3.35 16.53 -1.70
N LYS A 43 4.07 16.36 -0.59
CA LYS A 43 5.28 15.53 -0.55
C LYS A 43 4.95 14.05 -0.72
N PHE A 44 3.93 13.53 -0.06
CA PHE A 44 3.48 12.14 -0.21
C PHE A 44 3.13 11.83 -1.67
N ARG A 45 2.36 12.70 -2.34
CA ARG A 45 2.01 12.52 -3.76
C ARG A 45 3.26 12.48 -4.64
N SER A 46 4.21 13.39 -4.43
CA SER A 46 5.47 13.38 -5.18
C SER A 46 6.28 12.09 -4.95
N GLU A 47 6.31 11.56 -3.72
CA GLU A 47 6.99 10.29 -3.42
C GLU A 47 6.23 9.08 -3.99
N MET A 48 4.89 9.15 -4.05
CA MET A 48 4.05 8.14 -4.68
C MET A 48 4.29 8.07 -6.18
N ASP A 49 4.34 9.22 -6.87
CA ASP A 49 4.66 9.29 -8.30
C ASP A 49 6.05 8.70 -8.58
N LEU A 50 7.03 9.03 -7.74
CA LEU A 50 8.37 8.49 -7.86
C LEU A 50 8.40 6.97 -7.66
N ALA A 51 7.72 6.46 -6.62
CA ALA A 51 7.66 5.03 -6.32
C ALA A 51 6.98 4.26 -7.46
N LEU A 52 5.81 4.72 -7.92
CA LEU A 52 5.01 4.05 -8.96
C LEU A 52 5.62 4.16 -10.36
N SER A 53 6.64 5.03 -10.55
CA SER A 53 7.42 5.06 -11.79
C SER A 53 8.29 3.80 -11.99
N ASP A 54 8.55 3.03 -10.92
CA ASP A 54 9.33 1.79 -10.97
C ASP A 54 8.46 0.60 -11.42
N PRO A 55 8.77 -0.05 -12.56
CA PRO A 55 8.01 -1.20 -13.04
C PRO A 55 8.05 -2.39 -12.07
N ASN A 56 9.09 -2.56 -11.25
CA ASN A 56 9.15 -3.66 -10.29
C ASN A 56 8.11 -3.48 -9.18
N LEU A 57 7.94 -2.26 -8.66
CA LEU A 57 6.90 -1.96 -7.68
C LEU A 57 5.51 -2.20 -8.29
N ALA A 58 5.29 -1.75 -9.53
CA ALA A 58 4.04 -1.99 -10.25
C ALA A 58 3.72 -3.50 -10.37
N LEU A 59 4.73 -4.34 -10.65
CA LEU A 59 4.55 -5.80 -10.72
C LEU A 59 4.27 -6.45 -9.36
N LEU A 60 4.89 -5.95 -8.28
CA LEU A 60 4.59 -6.43 -6.92
C LEU A 60 3.14 -6.10 -6.52
N ILE A 61 2.68 -4.87 -6.78
CA ILE A 61 1.28 -4.48 -6.56
C ILE A 61 0.36 -5.34 -7.43
N TYR A 62 0.71 -5.54 -8.70
CA TYR A 62 -0.10 -6.34 -9.61
C TYR A 62 -0.21 -7.82 -9.19
N ALA A 63 0.82 -8.37 -8.55
CA ALA A 63 0.73 -9.71 -7.96
C ALA A 63 -0.36 -9.77 -6.88
N GLY A 64 -0.45 -8.75 -6.01
CA GLY A 64 -1.53 -8.61 -5.03
C GLY A 64 -2.90 -8.52 -5.68
N VAL A 65 -3.04 -7.71 -6.72
CA VAL A 65 -4.29 -7.60 -7.50
C VAL A 65 -4.75 -8.95 -8.06
N LEU A 66 -3.82 -9.74 -8.59
CA LEU A 66 -4.15 -11.07 -9.13
C LEU A 66 -4.56 -12.05 -8.02
N LEU A 67 -3.85 -12.04 -6.88
CA LEU A 67 -4.15 -12.91 -5.74
C LEU A 67 -5.52 -12.57 -5.13
N GLU A 68 -5.83 -11.29 -4.98
CA GLU A 68 -7.14 -10.81 -4.55
C GLU A 68 -8.26 -11.28 -5.49
N ALA A 69 -8.06 -11.12 -6.80
CA ALA A 69 -9.04 -11.52 -7.79
C ALA A 69 -9.29 -13.04 -7.82
N GLU A 70 -8.27 -13.85 -7.56
CA GLU A 70 -8.41 -15.31 -7.47
C GLU A 70 -8.96 -15.76 -6.12
N GLY A 71 -8.64 -15.05 -5.03
CA GLY A 71 -9.22 -15.26 -3.70
C GLY A 71 -10.72 -15.02 -3.68
N ALA A 72 -11.18 -13.92 -4.28
CA ALA A 72 -12.60 -13.62 -4.45
C ALA A 72 -13.36 -14.68 -5.27
N LYS A 73 -12.66 -15.47 -6.10
CA LYS A 73 -13.23 -16.59 -6.87
C LYS A 73 -13.05 -17.95 -6.19
N CYS A 74 -12.44 -17.99 -5.01
CA CYS A 74 -12.08 -19.21 -4.29
C CYS A 74 -11.19 -20.15 -5.13
N ASN A 75 -10.27 -19.58 -5.90
CA ASN A 75 -9.38 -20.32 -6.81
C ASN A 75 -7.92 -20.36 -6.33
N LEU A 76 -7.66 -19.91 -5.10
CA LEU A 76 -6.34 -19.96 -4.51
C LEU A 76 -5.99 -21.42 -4.11
N PRO A 77 -4.77 -21.90 -4.43
CA PRO A 77 -4.39 -23.27 -4.15
C PRO A 77 -4.21 -23.50 -2.65
N ASN A 78 -4.78 -24.59 -2.14
CA ASN A 78 -4.67 -25.02 -0.74
C ASN A 78 -5.19 -24.01 0.30
N LEU A 79 -6.09 -23.11 -0.11
CA LEU A 79 -6.76 -22.16 0.78
C LEU A 79 -8.27 -22.41 0.69
N GLU A 80 -8.90 -22.71 1.82
CA GLU A 80 -10.35 -22.85 1.87
C GLU A 80 -11.01 -21.47 1.78
N GLN A 81 -12.21 -21.40 1.20
CA GLN A 81 -12.96 -20.14 1.07
C GLN A 81 -13.17 -19.45 2.42
N SER A 82 -13.48 -20.22 3.46
CA SER A 82 -13.67 -19.67 4.81
C SER A 82 -12.39 -19.04 5.36
N ASP A 83 -11.21 -19.54 5.00
CA ASP A 83 -9.95 -19.01 5.51
C ASP A 83 -9.61 -17.67 4.86
N TYR A 84 -9.97 -17.52 3.58
CA TYR A 84 -9.88 -16.26 2.85
C TYR A 84 -10.90 -15.22 3.33
N GLU A 85 -12.18 -15.60 3.48
CA GLU A 85 -13.25 -14.68 3.90
C GLU A 85 -13.10 -14.19 5.34
N ASN A 86 -12.57 -15.03 6.23
CA ASN A 86 -12.37 -14.65 7.63
C ASN A 86 -11.07 -13.89 7.86
N ASP A 87 -10.29 -13.59 6.81
CA ASP A 87 -8.99 -12.93 6.90
C ASP A 87 -8.18 -13.51 8.07
N LEU A 88 -8.16 -14.86 8.14
CA LEU A 88 -7.61 -15.52 9.31
C LEU A 88 -6.14 -15.12 9.39
N THR A 89 -5.64 -14.94 10.62
CA THR A 89 -4.23 -14.70 10.98
C THR A 89 -3.24 -15.73 10.40
N CYS A 90 -3.74 -16.71 9.67
CA CYS A 90 -3.01 -17.78 9.00
C CYS A 90 -2.61 -17.43 7.55
N LEU A 91 -3.26 -16.46 6.90
CA LEU A 91 -2.80 -15.97 5.60
C LEU A 91 -1.60 -15.07 5.88
N ILE A 92 -0.41 -15.59 5.59
CA ILE A 92 0.87 -14.88 5.80
C ILE A 92 1.42 -14.38 4.47
N ALA A 93 0.83 -14.82 3.35
CA ALA A 93 1.33 -14.52 2.02
C ALA A 93 1.09 -13.06 1.62
N ASP A 94 -0.05 -12.51 2.00
CA ASP A 94 -0.42 -11.09 1.99
C ASP A 94 0.51 -10.25 2.87
N GLU A 95 0.72 -10.62 4.14
CA GLU A 95 1.64 -9.91 5.04
C GLU A 95 3.05 -9.87 4.46
N VAL A 96 3.56 -11.01 3.95
CA VAL A 96 4.87 -11.10 3.32
C VAL A 96 4.96 -10.20 2.08
N LEU A 97 3.90 -10.11 1.29
CA LEU A 97 3.84 -9.23 0.13
C LEU A 97 3.82 -7.75 0.54
N GLY A 98 3.00 -7.37 1.52
CA GLY A 98 2.93 -6.02 2.09
C GLY A 98 4.28 -5.58 2.68
N LEU A 99 4.91 -6.43 3.50
CA LEU A 99 6.26 -6.22 4.05
C LEU A 99 7.30 -6.06 2.94
N ALA A 100 7.25 -6.89 1.89
CA ALA A 100 8.18 -6.82 0.77
C ALA A 100 8.05 -5.48 0.03
N ILE A 101 6.82 -5.04 -0.25
CA ILE A 101 6.54 -3.75 -0.88
C ILE A 101 7.06 -2.60 -0.01
N ALA A 102 6.72 -2.58 1.28
CA ALA A 102 7.12 -1.53 2.20
C ALA A 102 8.65 -1.43 2.31
N LYS A 103 9.32 -2.58 2.42
CA LYS A 103 10.79 -2.66 2.47
C LYS A 103 11.43 -2.26 1.16
N TYR A 104 10.84 -2.62 0.03
CA TYR A 104 11.33 -2.26 -1.30
C TYR A 104 11.34 -0.73 -1.48
N VAL A 105 10.26 -0.07 -1.07
CA VAL A 105 10.10 1.38 -1.24
C VAL A 105 10.86 2.19 -0.17
N GLY A 106 10.67 1.86 1.11
CA GLY A 106 11.13 2.67 2.25
C GLY A 106 12.26 2.03 3.08
N GLY A 107 12.76 0.86 2.68
CA GLY A 107 13.72 0.08 3.46
C GLY A 107 13.16 -0.35 4.82
N TYR A 108 14.03 -0.43 5.83
CA TYR A 108 13.59 -0.77 7.19
C TYR A 108 12.62 0.23 7.80
N LYS A 109 12.66 1.51 7.39
CA LYS A 109 11.71 2.52 7.87
C LYS A 109 10.30 2.23 7.33
N GLY A 110 10.21 1.87 6.05
CA GLY A 110 8.96 1.44 5.42
C GLY A 110 8.32 0.25 6.13
N LEU A 111 9.12 -0.72 6.61
CA LEU A 111 8.61 -1.85 7.41
C LEU A 111 7.90 -1.39 8.70
N PHE A 112 8.50 -0.47 9.47
CA PHE A 112 7.89 0.01 10.70
C PHE A 112 6.60 0.79 10.43
N ASP A 113 6.57 1.60 9.37
CA ASP A 113 5.36 2.30 8.97
C ASP A 113 4.29 1.35 8.45
N TYR A 114 4.63 0.33 7.65
CA TYR A 114 3.67 -0.70 7.24
C TYR A 114 2.98 -1.35 8.43
N VAL A 115 3.73 -1.80 9.45
CA VAL A 115 3.14 -2.41 10.67
C VAL A 115 2.18 -1.43 11.37
N ARG A 116 2.44 -0.13 11.28
CA ARG A 116 1.58 0.90 11.85
C ARG A 116 0.28 1.06 11.07
N TYR A 117 0.34 1.05 9.74
CA TYR A 117 -0.84 1.18 8.88
C TYR A 117 -1.69 -0.10 8.87
N ASP A 118 -1.05 -1.26 8.78
CA ASP A 118 -1.71 -2.57 8.84
C ASP A 118 -2.49 -2.73 10.16
N LYS A 119 -1.89 -2.38 11.31
CA LYS A 119 -2.61 -2.43 12.60
C LYS A 119 -3.77 -1.44 12.73
N ALA A 120 -3.66 -0.26 12.12
CA ALA A 120 -4.65 0.80 12.27
C ALA A 120 -5.77 0.71 11.23
N LYS A 121 -5.50 0.10 10.07
CA LYS A 121 -6.36 0.03 8.87
C LYS A 121 -7.12 1.35 8.56
N PRO A 122 -6.48 2.53 8.48
CA PRO A 122 -7.17 3.79 8.22
C PRO A 122 -7.81 3.84 6.82
N GLY A 123 -8.92 4.58 6.72
CA GLY A 123 -9.59 4.87 5.45
C GLY A 123 -9.89 3.62 4.63
N ILE A 124 -9.39 3.60 3.38
CA ILE A 124 -9.62 2.50 2.43
C ILE A 124 -9.11 1.15 2.95
N LEU A 125 -8.06 1.12 3.77
CA LEU A 125 -7.46 -0.13 4.26
C LEU A 125 -8.46 -0.98 5.04
N SER A 126 -9.38 -0.37 5.80
CA SER A 126 -10.44 -1.10 6.52
C SER A 126 -11.49 -1.76 5.63
N THR A 127 -11.45 -1.53 4.31
CA THR A 127 -12.49 -1.96 3.36
C THR A 127 -11.96 -2.88 2.26
N LEU A 128 -10.64 -3.04 2.16
CA LEU A 128 -10.02 -3.90 1.17
C LEU A 128 -10.01 -5.35 1.68
N GLY A 129 -9.96 -6.30 0.74
CA GLY A 129 -9.77 -7.71 1.09
C GLY A 129 -8.31 -8.05 1.36
N PRO A 130 -8.05 -9.31 1.78
CA PRO A 130 -6.83 -9.70 2.50
C PRO A 130 -5.51 -9.40 1.79
N PHE A 131 -5.44 -9.52 0.45
CA PHE A 131 -4.19 -9.18 -0.23
C PHE A 131 -4.05 -7.68 -0.45
N MET A 132 -5.16 -6.99 -0.69
CA MET A 132 -5.12 -5.59 -1.12
C MET A 132 -4.98 -4.62 0.05
N ASP A 133 -5.49 -4.92 1.23
CA ASP A 133 -5.22 -4.08 2.40
C ASP A 133 -3.72 -4.11 2.74
N ASP A 134 -3.08 -5.27 2.75
CA ASP A 134 -1.64 -5.41 2.99
C ASP A 134 -0.77 -4.77 1.91
N VAL A 135 -1.12 -4.95 0.64
CA VAL A 135 -0.40 -4.34 -0.49
C VAL A 135 -0.49 -2.82 -0.42
N VAL A 136 -1.67 -2.26 -0.16
CA VAL A 136 -1.86 -0.82 -0.07
C VAL A 136 -1.26 -0.26 1.22
N ALA A 137 -1.33 -0.97 2.35
CA ALA A 137 -0.64 -0.61 3.59
C ALA A 137 0.88 -0.62 3.39
N GLY A 138 1.42 -1.59 2.65
CA GLY A 138 2.83 -1.69 2.34
C GLY A 138 3.30 -0.53 1.47
N LEU A 139 2.51 -0.18 0.45
CA LEU A 139 2.75 0.98 -0.41
C LEU A 139 2.73 2.28 0.41
N ILE A 140 1.69 2.51 1.21
CA ILE A 140 1.54 3.69 2.07
C ILE A 140 2.70 3.77 3.08
N GLY A 141 3.07 2.67 3.72
CA GLY A 141 4.15 2.62 4.69
C GLY A 141 5.50 2.95 4.07
N GLY A 142 5.79 2.37 2.90
CA GLY A 142 7.00 2.67 2.13
C GLY A 142 7.11 4.15 1.71
N ILE A 143 6.02 4.70 1.15
CA ILE A 143 5.98 6.10 0.71
C ILE A 143 6.04 7.06 1.90
N SER A 144 5.30 6.79 2.97
CA SER A 144 5.32 7.60 4.21
C SER A 144 6.73 7.72 4.77
N ALA A 145 7.45 6.60 4.84
CA ALA A 145 8.82 6.57 5.33
C ALA A 145 9.76 7.45 4.48
N ASN A 146 9.59 7.42 3.16
CA ASN A 146 10.36 8.27 2.24
C ASN A 146 9.97 9.74 2.34
N MET A 147 8.68 10.05 2.46
CA MET A 147 8.17 11.40 2.71
C MET A 147 8.85 12.02 3.93
N TYR A 148 8.78 11.37 5.10
CA TYR A 148 9.42 11.88 6.32
C TYR A 148 10.94 12.00 6.18
N THR A 149 11.59 11.05 5.51
CA THR A 149 13.05 11.08 5.34
C THR A 149 13.50 12.24 4.45
N ARG A 150 12.82 12.44 3.32
CA ARG A 150 13.22 13.41 2.31
C ARG A 150 12.69 14.81 2.62
N ALA A 151 11.66 14.95 3.44
CA ALA A 151 11.19 16.24 3.95
C ALA A 151 12.31 17.04 4.64
N VAL A 152 13.24 16.38 5.33
CA VAL A 152 14.35 17.05 6.03
C VAL A 152 15.59 17.27 5.14
N SER A 153 15.60 16.67 3.94
CA SER A 153 16.76 16.67 3.04
C SER A 153 16.64 17.66 1.88
N ASP A 154 15.49 18.32 1.75
CA ASP A 154 15.20 19.33 0.72
C ASP A 154 15.56 20.75 1.17
#